data_AF-A0A2V1NJK3-F1
#
_entry.id   AF-A0A2V1NJK3-F1
#
_cell.length_a   1.000
_cell.length_b   1.000
_cell.length_c   1.000
_cell.angle_alpha   90.00
_cell.angle_beta   90.00
_cell.angle_gamma   90.00
#
_symmetry.space_group_name_H-M   'P 1'
#
loop_
_entity.id
_entity.type
_entity.pdbx_description
1 polymer ?
#
loop_
_entity_poly.entity_id
_entity_poly.type
_entity_poly.pdbx_seq_one_letter_code
_entity_poly.pdbx_strand_id
1 'polypeptide(L)'
;MGLDLSSAWDDETWSDEEEADSMELMKILPDISRITLQLLRHTVGLFPEERVAARAARVADLVLKEYGSDGLRLLSVNLATLATVHIEHNAILTRRPLLSLLDDLDDTRRELHKDLPGADKAG
;
A
#
# COMPACT_ATOMS: atom_id res chain seq x y z
N MET A 1 -14.93 -3.63 13.58
CA MET A 1 -15.38 -2.24 13.36
C MET A 1 -14.68 -1.78 12.10
N GLY A 2 -15.40 -1.49 11.02
CA GLY A 2 -14.79 -1.02 9.77
C GLY A 2 -14.47 0.46 9.87
N LEU A 3 -13.29 0.87 9.40
CA LEU A 3 -12.98 2.27 9.19
C LEU A 3 -13.86 2.77 8.03
N ASP A 4 -14.62 3.83 8.26
CA ASP A 4 -15.33 4.53 7.18
C ASP A 4 -14.32 5.41 6.45
N LEU A 5 -14.09 5.12 5.17
CA LEU A 5 -13.16 5.87 4.32
C LEU A 5 -13.85 7.00 3.56
N SER A 6 -15.17 7.18 3.68
CA SER A 6 -15.93 8.16 2.90
C SER A 6 -15.34 9.57 2.98
N SER A 7 -14.96 10.00 4.18
CA SER A 7 -14.35 11.32 4.42
C SER A 7 -12.96 11.51 3.82
N ALA A 8 -12.26 10.43 3.42
CA ALA A 8 -10.94 10.52 2.79
C ALA A 8 -11.01 10.84 1.28
N TRP A 9 -12.22 10.80 0.70
CA TRP A 9 -12.49 11.06 -0.71
C TRP A 9 -13.23 12.38 -0.94
N ASP A 10 -13.60 13.06 0.14
CA ASP A 10 -14.23 14.37 0.07
C ASP A 10 -13.16 15.40 -0.36
N ASP A 11 -13.48 16.13 -1.43
CA ASP A 11 -12.61 17.09 -2.12
C ASP A 11 -12.53 18.39 -1.28
N GLU A 12 -12.12 18.29 -0.01
CA GLU A 12 -11.95 19.46 0.85
C GLU A 12 -10.59 20.13 0.63
N THR A 13 -10.67 21.45 0.52
CA THR A 13 -9.53 22.36 0.40
C THR A 13 -8.57 22.18 1.56
N TRP A 14 -7.30 21.92 1.23
CA TRP A 14 -6.16 21.86 2.14
C TRP A 14 -6.19 23.01 3.14
N SER A 15 -6.10 22.68 4.43
CA SER A 15 -5.94 23.63 5.53
C SER A 15 -4.47 24.05 5.69
N ASP A 16 -4.23 25.22 6.28
CA ASP A 16 -2.87 25.73 6.57
C ASP A 16 -2.06 24.78 7.49
N GLU A 17 -2.74 23.97 8.31
CA GLU A 17 -2.14 22.96 9.19
C GLU A 17 -1.65 21.74 8.39
N GLU A 18 -2.40 21.32 7.37
CA GLU A 18 -2.00 20.25 6.44
C GLU A 18 -0.83 20.67 5.53
N GLU A 19 -0.71 21.96 5.22
CA GLU A 19 0.43 22.49 4.47
C GLU A 19 1.73 22.49 5.32
N ALA A 20 1.63 22.85 6.59
CA ALA A 20 2.77 22.78 7.53
C ALA A 20 3.24 21.33 7.76
N ASP A 21 2.30 20.41 7.98
CA ASP A 21 2.58 18.97 8.08
C ASP A 21 3.24 18.44 6.80
N SER A 22 2.82 18.94 5.63
CA SER A 22 3.42 18.58 4.34
C SER A 22 4.89 18.99 4.24
N MET A 23 5.30 20.12 4.82
CA MET A 23 6.70 20.56 4.77
C MET A 23 7.65 19.65 5.57
N GLU A 24 7.24 19.15 6.74
CA GLU A 24 8.05 18.20 7.51
C GLU A 24 8.12 16.84 6.79
N LEU A 25 7.01 16.37 6.21
CA LEU A 25 6.97 15.15 5.41
C LEU A 25 7.90 15.23 4.18
N MET A 26 7.98 16.40 3.53
CA MET A 26 8.86 16.61 2.38
C MET A 26 10.35 16.41 2.70
N LYS A 27 10.78 16.61 3.95
CA LYS A 27 12.17 16.40 4.35
C LYS A 27 12.57 14.92 4.34
N ILE A 28 11.65 14.04 4.72
CA ILE A 28 11.89 12.58 4.81
C ILE A 28 11.48 11.83 3.54
N LEU A 29 10.68 12.44 2.67
CA LEU A 29 10.18 11.83 1.43
C LEU A 29 11.25 11.21 0.53
N PRO A 30 12.42 11.83 0.28
CA PRO A 30 13.45 11.22 -0.58
C PRO A 30 13.97 9.88 -0.02
N ASP A 31 14.16 9.81 1.29
CA ASP A 31 14.62 8.59 1.97
C ASP A 31 13.56 7.50 1.92
N ILE A 32 12.31 7.84 2.26
CA ILE A 32 11.20 6.89 2.20
C ILE A 32 11.00 6.38 0.78
N SER A 33 11.09 7.24 -0.24
CA SER A 33 10.97 6.84 -1.65
C SER A 33 12.04 5.81 -2.04
N ARG A 34 13.29 6.02 -1.60
CA ARG A 34 14.38 5.06 -1.80
C ARG A 34 14.12 3.74 -1.09
N ILE A 35 13.64 3.78 0.15
CA ILE A 35 13.28 2.59 0.94
C ILE A 35 12.15 1.81 0.25
N THR A 36 11.12 2.49 -0.26
CA THR A 36 10.03 1.86 -1.01
C THR A 36 10.55 1.08 -2.22
N LEU A 37 11.44 1.67 -3.01
CA LEU A 37 12.04 0.97 -4.17
C LEU A 37 12.91 -0.22 -3.75
N GLN A 38 13.65 -0.11 -2.65
CA GLN A 38 14.43 -1.23 -2.12
C GLN A 38 13.53 -2.36 -1.64
N LEU A 39 12.43 -2.04 -0.93
CA LEU A 39 11.43 -3.02 -0.53
C LEU A 39 10.91 -3.79 -1.75
N LEU A 40 10.45 -3.07 -2.79
CA LEU A 40 9.94 -3.69 -4.02
C LEU A 40 10.98 -4.57 -4.71
N ARG A 41 12.23 -4.11 -4.84
CA ARG A 41 13.33 -4.92 -5.40
C ARG A 41 13.57 -6.22 -4.64
N HIS A 42 13.28 -6.23 -3.33
CA HIS A 42 13.46 -7.39 -2.48
C HIS A 42 12.20 -8.26 -2.32
N THR A 43 11.02 -7.79 -2.72
CA THR A 43 9.76 -8.54 -2.62
C THR A 43 9.26 -9.08 -3.94
N VAL A 44 9.58 -8.43 -5.07
CA VAL A 44 9.26 -8.95 -6.39
C VAL A 44 9.91 -10.32 -6.58
N GLY A 45 9.12 -11.29 -7.03
CA GLY A 45 9.56 -12.67 -7.21
C GLY A 45 9.59 -13.51 -5.93
N LEU A 46 9.18 -12.96 -4.78
CA LEU A 46 9.10 -13.73 -3.52
C LEU A 46 7.81 -14.53 -3.34
N PHE A 47 6.92 -14.59 -4.33
CA PHE A 47 5.68 -15.36 -4.25
C PHE A 47 5.92 -16.75 -3.61
N PRO A 48 5.11 -17.17 -2.63
CA PRO A 48 3.76 -16.68 -2.28
C PRO A 48 3.73 -15.42 -1.37
N GLU A 49 2.52 -14.86 -1.19
CA GLU A 49 2.28 -13.57 -0.53
C GLU A 49 2.80 -13.51 0.91
N GLU A 50 2.81 -14.62 1.67
CA GLU A 50 3.27 -14.63 3.07
C GLU A 50 4.74 -14.23 3.19
N ARG A 51 5.55 -14.55 2.16
CA ARG A 51 6.96 -14.14 2.12
C ARG A 51 7.11 -12.66 1.81
N VAL A 52 6.25 -12.14 0.94
CA VAL A 52 6.15 -10.71 0.65
C VAL A 52 5.76 -9.96 1.91
N ALA A 53 4.69 -10.39 2.58
CA ALA A 53 4.17 -9.82 3.82
C ALA A 53 5.23 -9.83 4.93
N ALA A 54 5.91 -10.98 5.16
CA ALA A 54 6.95 -11.07 6.18
C ALA A 54 8.13 -10.11 5.92
N ARG A 55 8.48 -9.85 4.66
CA ARG A 55 9.54 -8.89 4.31
C ARG A 55 9.05 -7.44 4.40
N ALA A 56 7.84 -7.16 3.94
CA ALA A 56 7.22 -5.84 4.04
C ALA A 56 7.05 -5.41 5.51
N ALA A 57 6.58 -6.32 6.38
CA ALA A 57 6.43 -6.06 7.80
C ALA A 57 7.75 -5.63 8.47
N ARG A 58 8.85 -6.36 8.20
CA ARG A 58 10.17 -5.97 8.73
C ARG A 58 10.64 -4.60 8.25
N VAL A 59 10.33 -4.21 7.02
CA VAL A 59 10.68 -2.87 6.51
C VAL A 59 9.79 -1.81 7.16
N ALA A 60 8.49 -2.08 7.32
CA ALA A 60 7.57 -1.20 8.03
C ALA A 60 8.02 -0.97 9.48
N ASP A 61 8.42 -2.02 10.20
CA ASP A 61 8.93 -1.92 11.57
C ASP A 61 10.19 -1.03 11.64
N LEU A 62 11.11 -1.16 10.68
CA LEU A 62 12.30 -0.32 10.60
C LEU A 62 11.95 1.13 10.29
N VAL A 63 11.03 1.37 9.36
CA VAL A 63 10.57 2.72 9.02
C VAL A 63 9.88 3.38 10.22
N LEU A 64 9.00 2.65 10.91
CA LEU A 64 8.35 3.13 12.13
C LEU A 64 9.37 3.51 13.21
N LYS A 65 10.39 2.66 13.39
CA LYS A 65 11.43 2.91 14.39
C LYS A 65 12.27 4.15 14.09
N GLU A 66 12.66 4.35 12.83
CA GLU A 66 13.60 5.43 12.47
C GLU A 66 12.90 6.75 12.09
N TYR A 67 11.70 6.69 11.52
CA TYR A 67 10.97 7.85 10.97
C TYR A 67 9.58 8.05 11.59
N GLY A 68 9.17 7.21 12.53
CA GLY A 68 7.87 7.33 13.20
C GLY A 68 6.67 7.06 12.30
N SER A 69 5.50 7.55 12.72
CA SER A 69 4.24 7.46 11.97
C SER A 69 4.30 8.15 10.63
N ASP A 70 5.06 9.24 10.52
CA ASP A 70 5.20 10.04 9.30
C ASP A 70 5.94 9.25 8.21
N GLY A 71 6.99 8.52 8.60
CA GLY A 71 7.66 7.58 7.71
C GLY A 71 6.73 6.48 7.22
N LEU A 72 5.92 5.89 8.11
CA LEU A 72 4.93 4.88 7.73
C LEU A 72 3.84 5.44 6.80
N ARG A 73 3.37 6.66 7.07
CA ARG A 73 2.39 7.36 6.22
C ARG A 73 2.95 7.51 4.82
N LEU A 74 4.18 8.02 4.67
CA LEU A 74 4.81 8.18 3.36
C LEU A 74 5.15 6.85 2.68
N LEU A 75 5.53 5.81 3.44
CA LEU A 75 5.77 4.48 2.88
C LEU A 75 4.47 3.93 2.27
N SER A 76 3.36 4.06 3.00
CA SER A 76 2.03 3.63 2.56
C SER A 76 1.56 4.42 1.34
N VAL A 77 1.70 5.75 1.37
CA VAL A 77 1.37 6.62 0.22
C VAL A 77 2.19 6.25 -1.01
N ASN A 78 3.52 6.09 -0.87
CA ASN A 78 4.37 5.72 -2.00
C ASN A 78 4.01 4.34 -2.58
N LEU A 79 3.74 3.35 -1.73
CA LEU A 79 3.33 2.02 -2.19
C LEU A 79 1.98 2.06 -2.91
N ALA A 80 1.00 2.79 -2.37
CA ALA A 80 -0.31 2.97 -3.00
C ALA A 80 -0.18 3.68 -4.36
N THR A 81 0.57 4.77 -4.42
CA THR A 81 0.81 5.52 -5.67
C THR A 81 1.45 4.63 -6.73
N LEU A 82 2.51 3.89 -6.37
CA LEU A 82 3.18 3.00 -7.32
C LEU A 82 2.25 1.87 -7.77
N ALA A 83 1.50 1.26 -6.86
CA ALA A 83 0.55 0.21 -7.19
C ALA A 83 -0.52 0.71 -8.18
N THR A 84 -1.15 1.86 -7.91
CA THR A 84 -2.17 2.46 -8.78
C THR A 84 -1.61 2.75 -10.17
N VAL A 85 -0.46 3.45 -10.26
CA VAL A 85 0.17 3.75 -11.55
C VAL A 85 0.49 2.48 -12.34
N HIS A 86 0.99 1.44 -11.67
CA HIS A 86 1.31 0.18 -12.34
C HIS A 86 0.06 -0.61 -12.76
N ILE A 87 -1.04 -0.55 -12.00
CA ILE A 87 -2.33 -1.11 -12.41
C ILE A 87 -2.84 -0.40 -13.68
N GLU A 88 -2.79 0.93 -13.72
CA GLU A 88 -3.19 1.71 -14.90
C GLU A 88 -2.32 1.38 -16.12
N HIS A 89 -1.00 1.35 -15.95
CA HIS A 89 -0.08 0.95 -17.00
C HIS A 89 -0.37 -0.47 -17.50
N ASN A 90 -0.65 -1.41 -16.60
CA ASN A 90 -0.99 -2.78 -16.95
C ASN A 90 -2.31 -2.83 -17.74
N ALA A 91 -3.33 -2.06 -17.34
CA ALA A 91 -4.60 -1.96 -18.06
C ALA A 91 -4.40 -1.47 -19.50
N ILE A 92 -3.59 -0.42 -19.68
CA ILE A 92 -3.24 0.13 -21.00
C ILE A 92 -2.52 -0.93 -21.85
N LEU A 93 -1.50 -1.58 -21.29
CA LEU A 93 -0.66 -2.54 -22.03
C LEU A 93 -1.42 -3.83 -22.40
N THR A 94 -2.28 -4.31 -21.51
CA THR A 94 -3.07 -5.54 -21.72
C THR A 94 -4.41 -5.27 -22.39
N ARG A 95 -4.77 -3.99 -22.61
CA ARG A 95 -6.07 -3.55 -23.13
C ARG A 95 -7.24 -4.10 -22.31
N ARG A 96 -7.06 -4.23 -21.00
CA ARG A 96 -8.09 -4.66 -20.07
C ARG A 96 -8.72 -3.45 -19.38
N PRO A 97 -10.03 -3.48 -19.04
CA PRO A 97 -10.62 -2.47 -18.17
C PRO A 97 -9.94 -2.46 -16.79
N LEU A 98 -9.79 -1.28 -16.17
CA LEU A 98 -9.20 -1.12 -14.83
C LEU A 98 -9.87 -2.01 -13.79
N LEU A 99 -11.21 -2.01 -13.77
CA LEU A 99 -12.00 -2.83 -12.83
C LEU A 99 -11.64 -4.31 -12.92
N SER A 100 -11.36 -4.83 -14.11
CA SER A 100 -11.00 -6.24 -14.28
C SER A 100 -9.67 -6.60 -13.63
N LEU A 101 -8.71 -5.66 -13.55
CA LEU A 101 -7.46 -5.90 -12.82
C LEU A 101 -7.64 -5.82 -11.31
N LEU A 102 -8.56 -4.95 -10.84
CA LEU A 102 -8.91 -4.87 -9.43
C LEU A 102 -9.68 -6.12 -8.96
N ASP A 103 -10.55 -6.66 -9.81
CA ASP A 103 -11.24 -7.92 -9.55
C ASP A 103 -10.25 -9.09 -9.39
N ASP A 104 -9.23 -9.19 -10.26
CA ASP A 104 -8.16 -10.20 -10.13
C ASP A 104 -7.42 -10.10 -8.78
N LEU A 105 -7.17 -8.88 -8.30
CA LEU A 105 -6.55 -8.64 -6.99
C LEU A 105 -7.47 -9.06 -5.84
N ASP A 106 -8.76 -8.75 -5.93
CA ASP A 106 -9.73 -9.15 -4.90
C ASP A 106 -9.91 -10.67 -4.86
N ASP A 107 -9.87 -11.34 -6.01
CA ASP A 107 -9.90 -12.79 -6.09
C ASP A 107 -8.63 -13.42 -5.51
N THR A 108 -7.45 -12.88 -5.83
CA THR A 108 -6.17 -13.31 -5.20
C THR A 108 -6.23 -13.18 -3.68
N ARG A 109 -6.72 -12.04 -3.17
CA ARG A 109 -6.90 -11.79 -1.73
C ARG A 109 -7.87 -12.81 -1.11
N ARG A 110 -8.99 -13.09 -1.77
CA ARG A 110 -9.99 -14.06 -1.27
C ARG A 110 -9.45 -15.48 -1.26
N GLU A 111 -8.70 -15.89 -2.29
CA GLU A 111 -8.06 -17.21 -2.34
C GLU A 111 -7.12 -17.42 -1.15
N LEU A 112 -6.29 -16.43 -0.84
CA LEU A 112 -5.36 -16.49 0.30
C LEU A 112 -6.08 -16.59 1.65
N HIS A 113 -7.22 -15.92 1.82
CA HIS A 113 -7.99 -16.00 3.05
C HIS A 113 -8.81 -17.31 3.18
N LYS A 114 -9.09 -18.02 2.09
CA LYS A 114 -9.74 -19.33 2.13
C LYS A 114 -8.83 -20.43 2.68
N ASP A 115 -7.51 -20.29 2.49
CA ASP A 115 -6.52 -21.28 2.93
C ASP A 115 -6.03 -21.08 4.38
N LEU A 116 -6.59 -20.10 5.11
CA LEU A 116 -6.32 -19.92 6.53
C LEU A 116 -7.12 -20.97 7.35
N PRO A 117 -6.46 -21.84 8.15
CA PRO A 117 -7.17 -22.84 8.94
C PRO A 117 -8.05 -22.15 10.00
N GLY A 118 -9.35 -22.09 9.74
CA GLY A 118 -10.35 -21.50 10.66
C GLY A 118 -11.54 -20.80 10.01
N ALA A 119 -11.55 -20.56 8.70
CA ALA A 119 -12.63 -19.84 8.02
C ALA A 119 -14.00 -20.55 8.02
N ASP A 120 -14.03 -21.88 8.21
CA ASP A 120 -15.27 -22.68 8.27
C ASP A 120 -16.00 -22.65 9.64
N LYS A 121 -15.54 -21.85 10.61
CA LYS A 121 -16.15 -21.79 11.96
C LYS A 121 -17.00 -20.56 12.27
N ALA A 122 -17.44 -19.83 11.25
CA ALA A 122 -18.46 -18.81 11.42
C ALA A 122 -19.60 -19.06 10.43
N GLY A 123 -20.41 -20.08 10.74
CA GLY A 123 -21.76 -20.23 10.19
C GLY A 123 -22.76 -19.33 10.92
#